data_AF-A0A060CGL3-F1
#
_entry.id   AF-A0A060CGL3-F1
#
_cell.length_a   1.000
_cell.length_b   1.000
_cell.length_c   1.000
_cell.angle_alpha   90.00
_cell.angle_beta   90.00
_cell.angle_gamma   90.00
#
_symmetry.space_group_name_H-M   'P 1'
#
loop_
_entity.id
_entity.type
_entity.pdbx_description
1 polymer ?
#
loop_
_entity_poly.entity_id
_entity_poly.type
_entity_poly.pdbx_seq_one_letter_code
_entity_poly.pdbx_strand_id
1 'polypeptide(L)'
;MGMLYYSSQIQGSDTSDAVDRSFNLYSTSFGYPLAVLGSHVFSNDSTSVATRMAIAFFGTYGFEFNPDRLSEEDRDEIKKAETVYSAYHLDCIQNGDLYRLSSPYQSNYLGMACVSKDQKKA
;
A
#
# COMPACT_ATOMS: atom_id res chain seq x y z
N MET A 1 17.50 -8.45 -5.19
CA MET A 1 17.09 -9.74 -4.60
C MET A 1 18.00 -10.28 -3.50
N GLY A 2 19.29 -9.95 -3.43
CA GLY A 2 20.21 -10.52 -2.41
C GLY A 2 19.73 -10.32 -0.96
N MET A 3 19.24 -9.13 -0.60
CA MET A 3 18.69 -8.88 0.75
C MET A 3 17.44 -9.71 1.06
N LEU A 4 16.62 -10.03 0.06
CA LEU A 4 15.38 -10.79 0.24
C LEU A 4 15.62 -12.27 0.57
N TYR A 5 16.85 -12.75 0.39
CA TYR A 5 17.25 -14.07 0.88
C TYR A 5 17.28 -14.12 2.42
N TYR A 6 17.61 -12.99 3.07
CA TYR A 6 17.77 -12.90 4.52
C TYR A 6 16.56 -12.25 5.22
N SER A 7 15.81 -11.42 4.52
CA SER A 7 14.66 -10.70 5.06
C SER A 7 13.50 -10.78 4.09
N SER A 8 12.35 -11.29 4.54
CA SER A 8 11.18 -11.47 3.69
C SER A 8 10.53 -10.14 3.28
N GLN A 9 10.87 -9.02 3.92
CA GLN A 9 10.33 -7.70 3.66
C GLN A 9 11.43 -6.64 3.77
N ILE A 10 11.25 -5.54 3.03
CA ILE A 10 12.12 -4.36 3.02
C ILE A 10 11.27 -3.09 3.07
N GLN A 11 11.72 -2.06 3.78
CA GLN A 11 11.04 -0.76 3.77
C GLN A 11 11.08 -0.17 2.36
N GLY A 12 9.91 0.16 1.79
CA GLY A 12 9.83 0.61 0.40
C GLY A 12 10.35 2.03 0.18
N SER A 13 10.20 2.91 1.18
CA SER A 13 10.69 4.30 1.17
C SER A 13 10.46 4.94 2.54
N ASP A 14 11.26 5.93 2.90
CA ASP A 14 11.08 6.76 4.09
C ASP A 14 10.17 7.98 3.85
N THR A 15 9.70 8.22 2.62
CA THR A 15 8.82 9.38 2.34
C THR A 15 7.52 9.27 3.14
N SER A 16 7.03 10.37 3.72
CA SER A 16 5.71 10.43 4.35
C SER A 16 4.62 10.93 3.39
N ASP A 17 5.00 11.35 2.18
CA ASP A 17 4.09 11.87 1.17
C ASP A 17 3.44 10.74 0.36
N ALA A 18 2.11 10.77 0.28
CA ALA A 18 1.34 9.72 -0.41
C ALA A 18 1.51 9.78 -1.93
N VAL A 19 1.67 10.98 -2.49
CA VAL A 19 1.86 11.20 -3.93
C VAL A 19 3.24 10.69 -4.31
N ASP A 20 4.30 11.10 -3.61
CA ASP A 20 5.65 10.59 -3.88
C ASP A 20 5.74 9.07 -3.70
N ARG A 21 5.09 8.55 -2.66
CA ARG A 21 5.02 7.09 -2.44
C ARG A 21 4.32 6.39 -3.60
N SER A 22 3.33 6.99 -4.25
CA SER A 22 2.62 6.40 -5.40
C SER A 22 3.58 6.14 -6.58
N PHE A 23 4.50 7.06 -6.86
CA PHE A 23 5.54 6.90 -7.90
C PHE A 23 6.57 5.84 -7.51
N ASN A 24 7.06 5.89 -6.26
CA ASN A 24 8.02 4.93 -5.74
C ASN A 24 7.47 3.50 -5.76
N LEU A 25 6.23 3.32 -5.29
CA LEU A 25 5.53 2.04 -5.28
C LEU A 25 5.37 1.51 -6.71
N TYR A 26 4.88 2.34 -7.64
CA TYR A 26 4.69 1.95 -9.03
C TYR A 26 6.00 1.44 -9.64
N SER A 27 7.07 2.22 -9.51
CA SER A 27 8.39 1.87 -10.04
C SER A 27 8.99 0.62 -9.40
N THR A 28 8.89 0.51 -8.07
CA THR A 28 9.45 -0.64 -7.33
C THR A 28 8.71 -1.93 -7.66
N SER A 29 7.40 -1.86 -7.93
CA SER A 29 6.57 -3.02 -8.28
C SER A 29 6.96 -3.74 -9.58
N PHE A 30 7.83 -3.15 -10.42
CA PHE A 30 8.39 -3.83 -11.59
C PHE A 30 9.46 -4.85 -11.23
N GLY A 31 10.24 -4.57 -10.19
CA GLY A 31 11.35 -5.41 -9.76
C GLY A 31 11.01 -6.30 -8.56
N TYR A 32 10.01 -5.93 -7.76
CA TYR A 32 9.70 -6.56 -6.49
C TYR A 32 8.21 -6.86 -6.33
N PRO A 33 7.83 -8.03 -5.80
CA PRO A 33 6.43 -8.32 -5.47
C PRO A 33 5.95 -7.44 -4.31
N LEU A 34 4.65 -7.13 -4.26
CA LEU A 34 4.11 -6.27 -3.19
C LEU A 34 4.29 -6.86 -1.80
N ALA A 35 4.27 -8.19 -1.68
CA ALA A 35 4.43 -8.90 -0.41
C ALA A 35 5.73 -8.57 0.33
N VAL A 36 6.76 -8.11 -0.37
CA VAL A 36 8.06 -7.76 0.25
C VAL A 36 8.21 -6.27 0.51
N LEU A 37 7.25 -5.44 0.09
CA LEU A 37 7.35 -3.99 0.17
C LEU A 37 6.65 -3.45 1.42
N GLY A 38 7.47 -3.03 2.39
CA GLY A 38 7.08 -2.25 3.55
C GLY A 38 6.38 -0.97 3.12
N SER A 39 5.09 -0.84 3.43
CA SER A 39 4.28 0.32 3.04
C SER A 39 3.35 0.70 4.19
N HIS A 40 3.73 1.72 4.94
CA HIS A 40 3.01 2.16 6.13
C HIS A 40 2.32 3.51 5.92
N VAL A 41 1.28 3.76 6.71
CA VAL A 41 0.54 5.01 6.79
C VAL A 41 1.28 5.94 7.74
N PHE A 42 1.84 7.02 7.21
CA PHE A 42 2.55 8.04 7.98
C PHE A 42 1.61 9.17 8.40
N SER A 43 2.02 9.96 9.40
CA SER A 43 1.39 11.25 9.69
C SER A 43 1.78 12.26 8.61
N ASN A 44 0.78 12.84 7.93
CA ASN A 44 0.98 13.89 6.94
C ASN A 44 -0.31 14.74 6.85
N ASP A 45 -0.16 16.05 6.76
CA ASP A 45 -1.28 17.01 6.71
C ASP A 45 -1.72 17.34 5.26
N SER A 46 -0.98 16.89 4.26
CA SER A 46 -1.19 17.25 2.85
C SER A 46 -2.21 16.36 2.13
N THR A 47 -2.53 15.19 2.68
CA THR A 47 -3.53 14.25 2.13
C THR A 47 -4.44 13.73 3.24
N SER A 48 -5.57 13.10 2.88
CA SER A 48 -6.40 12.40 3.87
C SER A 48 -5.76 11.09 4.34
N VAL A 49 -6.19 10.57 5.49
CA VAL A 49 -5.80 9.24 5.97
C VAL A 49 -6.27 8.16 5.00
N ALA A 50 -7.50 8.24 4.47
CA ALA A 50 -7.98 7.36 3.41
C ALA A 50 -7.02 7.25 2.21
N THR A 51 -6.51 8.37 1.68
CA THR A 51 -5.56 8.34 0.56
C THR A 51 -4.24 7.65 0.94
N ARG A 52 -3.72 7.92 2.14
CA ARG A 52 -2.50 7.25 2.62
C ARG A 52 -2.70 5.75 2.79
N MET A 53 -3.84 5.33 3.34
CA MET A 53 -4.20 3.92 3.48
C MET A 53 -4.35 3.23 2.13
N ALA A 54 -4.97 3.88 1.15
CA ALA A 54 -5.14 3.34 -0.20
C ALA A 54 -3.79 2.99 -0.85
N ILE A 55 -2.77 3.84 -0.67
CA ILE A 55 -1.40 3.55 -1.15
C ILE A 55 -0.73 2.47 -0.27
N ALA A 56 -0.90 2.53 1.04
CA ALA A 56 -0.29 1.58 1.98
C ALA A 56 -0.80 0.13 1.80
N PHE A 57 -2.03 -0.06 1.32
CA PHE A 57 -2.57 -1.39 1.03
C PHE A 57 -1.78 -2.17 -0.02
N PHE A 58 -1.12 -1.48 -0.96
CA PHE A 58 -0.25 -2.10 -1.96
C PHE A 58 1.15 -2.35 -1.38
N GLY A 59 1.24 -3.23 -0.39
CA GLY A 59 2.45 -3.56 0.33
C GLY A 59 2.13 -4.38 1.57
N THR A 60 2.99 -4.34 2.57
CA THR A 60 2.77 -5.08 3.83
C THR A 60 1.68 -4.48 4.71
N TYR A 61 1.33 -3.20 4.49
CA TYR A 61 0.43 -2.39 5.30
C TYR A 61 0.88 -2.24 6.77
N GLY A 62 0.66 -1.06 7.34
CA GLY A 62 1.03 -0.76 8.71
C GLY A 62 0.87 0.72 9.03
N PHE A 63 1.17 1.11 10.26
CA PHE A 63 0.99 2.48 10.75
C PHE A 63 2.27 3.00 11.39
N GLU A 64 2.67 4.21 11.01
CA GLU A 64 3.82 4.93 11.54
C GLU A 64 3.41 6.37 11.92
N PHE A 65 2.59 6.48 12.97
CA PHE A 65 2.23 7.77 13.57
C PHE A 65 1.81 7.60 15.04
N ASN A 66 1.66 8.72 15.75
CA ASN A 66 1.14 8.71 17.12
C ASN A 66 -0.41 8.57 17.11
N PRO A 67 -0.98 7.46 17.61
CA PRO A 67 -2.42 7.22 17.60
C PRO A 67 -3.20 8.19 18.49
N ASP A 68 -2.58 8.84 19.48
CA ASP A 68 -3.25 9.81 20.36
C ASP A 68 -3.64 11.09 19.62
N ARG A 69 -3.03 11.35 18.45
CA ARG A 69 -3.28 12.53 17.63
C ARG A 69 -4.35 12.32 16.56
N LEU A 70 -4.92 11.11 16.45
CA LEU A 70 -5.97 10.83 15.48
C LEU A 70 -7.30 11.45 15.89
N SER A 71 -7.95 12.13 14.93
CA SER A 71 -9.34 12.55 15.05
C SER A 71 -10.28 11.33 15.16
N GLU A 72 -11.49 11.52 15.68
CA GLU A 72 -12.49 10.44 15.72
C GLU A 72 -12.85 9.95 14.31
N GLU A 73 -12.91 10.88 13.35
CA GLU A 73 -13.17 10.58 11.93
C GLU A 73 -12.10 9.66 11.34
N ASP A 74 -10.81 9.99 11.56
CA ASP A 74 -9.70 9.16 11.08
C ASP A 74 -9.69 7.77 11.73
N ARG A 75 -10.04 7.69 13.02
CA ARG A 75 -10.17 6.39 13.72
C ARG A 75 -11.25 5.53 13.09
N ASP A 76 -12.37 6.12 12.71
CA ASP A 76 -13.45 5.39 12.05
C ASP A 76 -13.11 5.01 10.60
N GLU A 77 -12.32 5.82 9.88
CA GLU A 77 -11.76 5.42 8.59
C GLU A 77 -10.82 4.21 8.73
N ILE A 78 -9.95 4.20 9.74
CA ILE A 78 -9.02 3.11 10.01
C ILE A 78 -9.76 1.81 10.34
N LYS A 79 -10.84 1.88 11.13
CA LYS A 79 -11.68 0.69 11.41
C LYS A 79 -12.31 0.11 10.15
N LYS A 80 -12.76 0.96 9.23
CA LYS A 80 -13.31 0.52 7.93
C LYS A 80 -12.21 -0.12 7.07
N ALA A 81 -11.00 0.45 7.10
CA ALA A 81 -9.84 -0.08 6.39
C ALA A 81 -9.44 -1.49 6.87
N GLU A 82 -9.62 -1.82 8.15
CA GLU A 82 -9.37 -3.16 8.68
C GLU A 82 -10.25 -4.24 8.02
N THR A 83 -11.51 -3.90 7.70
CA THR A 83 -12.42 -4.81 6.99
C THR A 83 -11.92 -5.09 5.57
N VAL A 84 -11.42 -4.05 4.87
CA VAL A 84 -10.82 -4.19 3.54
C VAL A 84 -9.53 -5.01 3.61
N TYR A 85 -8.64 -4.68 4.55
CA TYR A 85 -7.41 -5.42 4.78
C TYR A 85 -7.68 -6.92 4.99
N SER A 86 -8.57 -7.25 5.91
CA SER A 86 -8.91 -8.64 6.25
C SER A 86 -9.51 -9.42 5.09
N ALA A 87 -10.27 -8.75 4.21
CA ALA A 87 -10.95 -9.40 3.09
C ALA A 87 -10.03 -9.69 1.89
N TYR A 88 -9.04 -8.83 1.64
CA TYR A 88 -8.28 -8.81 0.38
C TYR A 88 -6.76 -8.96 0.54
N HIS A 89 -6.16 -8.59 1.68
CA HIS A 89 -4.69 -8.46 1.76
C HIS A 89 -3.96 -9.77 1.52
N LEU A 90 -4.37 -10.84 2.18
CA LEU A 90 -3.70 -12.14 2.05
C LEU A 90 -3.85 -12.72 0.63
N ASP A 91 -5.08 -12.75 0.10
CA ASP A 91 -5.38 -13.43 -1.15
C ASP A 91 -4.97 -12.62 -2.39
N CYS A 92 -5.17 -11.30 -2.36
CA CYS A 92 -4.91 -10.41 -3.50
C CYS A 92 -3.53 -9.75 -3.41
N ILE A 93 -3.15 -9.17 -2.27
CA ILE A 93 -1.91 -8.37 -2.19
C ILE A 93 -0.68 -9.25 -1.98
N GLN A 94 -0.70 -10.15 -0.99
CA GLN A 94 0.46 -10.98 -0.67
C GLN A 94 0.66 -12.12 -1.68
N ASN A 95 -0.44 -12.80 -2.05
CA ASN A 95 -0.38 -14.01 -2.87
C ASN A 95 -0.94 -13.85 -4.28
N GLY A 96 -1.55 -12.69 -4.60
CA GLY A 96 -2.23 -12.47 -5.87
C GLY A 96 -1.32 -11.98 -6.99
N ASP A 97 -1.96 -11.62 -8.10
CA ASP A 97 -1.32 -11.09 -9.30
C ASP A 97 -1.56 -9.59 -9.42
N LEU A 98 -0.47 -8.82 -9.48
CA LEU A 98 -0.52 -7.37 -9.64
C LEU A 98 -0.63 -6.97 -11.12
N TYR A 99 -1.62 -6.14 -11.42
CA TYR A 99 -1.83 -5.48 -12.70
C TYR A 99 -1.66 -3.97 -12.54
N ARG A 100 -0.76 -3.38 -13.33
CA ARG A 100 -0.60 -1.94 -13.46
C ARG A 100 -1.51 -1.44 -14.59
N LEU A 101 -2.57 -0.73 -14.21
CA LEU A 101 -3.60 -0.24 -15.13
C LEU A 101 -3.29 1.15 -15.68
N SER A 102 -2.68 2.02 -14.87
CA SER A 102 -2.28 3.37 -15.27
C SER A 102 -0.97 3.77 -14.62
N SER A 103 -0.09 4.38 -15.43
CA SER A 103 1.18 4.90 -14.98
C SER A 103 1.02 6.35 -14.50
N PRO A 104 1.50 6.68 -13.28
CA PRO A 104 1.53 8.07 -12.81
C PRO A 104 2.56 8.93 -13.56
N TYR A 105 3.46 8.31 -14.35
CA TYR A 105 4.42 9.03 -15.19
C TYR A 105 3.85 9.49 -16.54
N GLN A 106 2.76 8.87 -16.98
CA GLN A 106 2.13 9.14 -18.28
C GLN A 106 0.75 9.77 -18.14
N SER A 107 0.21 9.81 -16.93
CA SER A 107 -1.11 10.34 -16.62
C SER A 107 -1.14 10.93 -15.22
N ASN A 108 -2.20 11.64 -14.87
CA ASN A 108 -2.42 12.16 -13.52
C ASN A 108 -3.02 11.10 -12.56
N TYR A 109 -3.05 9.82 -12.98
CA TYR A 109 -3.70 8.75 -12.22
C TYR A 109 -2.75 7.56 -12.03
N LEU A 110 -2.65 7.10 -10.79
CA LEU A 110 -2.13 5.78 -10.48
C LEU A 110 -3.27 4.77 -10.53
N GLY A 111 -3.14 3.73 -11.36
CA GLY A 111 -4.09 2.63 -11.43
C GLY A 111 -3.37 1.31 -11.21
N MET A 112 -3.72 0.59 -10.15
CA MET A 112 -3.21 -0.74 -9.84
C MET A 112 -4.36 -1.62 -9.32
N ALA A 113 -4.33 -2.89 -9.68
CA ALA A 113 -5.29 -3.89 -9.21
C ALA A 113 -4.55 -5.18 -8.86
N CYS A 114 -4.99 -5.88 -7.82
CA CYS A 114 -4.42 -7.17 -7.44
C CYS A 114 -5.51 -8.22 -7.44
N VAL A 115 -5.30 -9.31 -8.18
CA VAL A 115 -6.32 -10.34 -8.38
C VAL A 115 -5.89 -11.62 -7.70
N SER A 116 -6.80 -12.28 -6.97
CA SER A 116 -6.52 -13.58 -6.36
C SER A 116 -6.21 -14.64 -7.42
N LYS A 117 -5.43 -15.67 -7.06
CA LYS A 117 -5.03 -16.73 -8.00
C LYS A 117 -6.21 -17.50 -8.61
N ASP A 118 -7.31 -17.60 -7.87
CA ASP A 118 -8.56 -18.21 -8.35
C ASP A 118 -9.48 -17.24 -9.10
N GLN A 119 -9.05 -15.98 -9.27
CA GLN A 119 -9.75 -14.89 -9.95
C GLN A 119 -11.14 -14.55 -9.37
N LYS A 120 -11.41 -14.92 -8.12
CA LYS A 120 -12.69 -14.62 -7.46
C LYS A 120 -12.68 -13.30 -6.69
N LYS A 121 -11.51 -12.76 -6.39
CA LYS A 121 -11.33 -11.48 -5.68
C LYS A 121 -10.39 -10.58 -6.47
N ALA A 122 -10.69 -9.28 -6.48
CA ALA A 122 -9.86 -8.23 -7.05
C ALA A 122 -10.00 -6.97 -6.19
#